data_AF-A0A0H3WYU8-F1
#
_entry.id   AF-A0A0H3WYU8-F1
#
_cell.length_a   1.000
_cell.length_b   1.000
_cell.length_c   1.000
_cell.angle_alpha   90.00
_cell.angle_beta   90.00
_cell.angle_gamma   90.00
#
_symmetry.space_group_name_H-M   'P 1'
#
loop_
_entity.id
_entity.type
_entity.pdbx_description
1 polymer ?
#
loop_
_entity_poly.entity_id
_entity_poly.type
_entity_poly.pdbx_seq_one_letter_code
_entity_poly.pdbx_strand_id
1 'polypeptide(L)'
;MRFIPFSPFAPDQASLLQTMLNAQPKLVKNESLAGVCAHLAERYLGSAGHPAEPLSISRVGEDQPTTIDFTDILDKPFTPEKRGQAVLERIVERLMPALQRNGADEEAALWAAHQIAAQLGDRQFATLEQTAIQGATGNRMRGEPVSATHIALEPCGEVLVHKATHWAGYVDDTGKTIEFESKGLPVLKFNFVTAFSLSLERADRRIQQAGDGGAGARMVFANADGTKQFALHAKVQRCYLETPDAALKAMLTGRATSLTDILLYGTARILGWAGIYIDPPGPLHDALWERSRPQDPRDVVQQPPLNLLNVATHRVQASYSGTQERDAALALGAYCQSMASRLVTHSHTRALVDAGKVQGERKEKLLANSGEYGADIYRARKTAKEMESRTERMLYVLKSALKTSSGDCLELALLTSVIIQEKAKRVLSAQGFPNADVRTEIYKADEPGDHAFCVMTVRIDPFKYRIAVDPWVQVSMPYDQYVDYVRSLPENDFLRKDTTFSIAETQSKIINSPDYKAEASAVLQYYLLRWRKPQ
;
A
#
# COMPACT_ATOMS: atom_id res chain seq x y z
N MET A 1 -44.93 -11.92 -47.67
CA MET A 1 -44.34 -11.67 -46.34
C MET A 1 -43.48 -10.43 -46.46
N ARG A 2 -43.88 -9.33 -45.79
CA ARG A 2 -43.28 -8.00 -45.97
C ARG A 2 -42.07 -7.82 -45.06
N PHE A 3 -40.98 -7.32 -45.62
CA PHE A 3 -39.87 -6.71 -44.90
C PHE A 3 -40.35 -5.45 -44.19
N ILE A 4 -39.97 -5.28 -42.92
CA ILE A 4 -40.05 -4.01 -42.19
C ILE A 4 -38.60 -3.61 -41.84
N PRO A 5 -38.17 -2.38 -42.17
CA PRO A 5 -36.80 -1.92 -41.98
C PRO A 5 -36.56 -1.50 -40.53
N PHE A 6 -35.31 -1.67 -40.08
CA PHE A 6 -34.78 -1.03 -38.88
C PHE A 6 -34.85 0.50 -39.04
N SER A 7 -35.51 1.19 -38.12
CA SER A 7 -35.38 2.64 -37.95
C SER A 7 -34.42 2.94 -36.79
N PRO A 8 -33.42 3.83 -36.99
CA PRO A 8 -32.45 4.22 -35.99
C PRO A 8 -32.96 5.46 -35.24
N PHE A 9 -33.19 5.32 -33.93
CA PHE A 9 -33.18 6.47 -33.02
C PHE A 9 -32.38 6.05 -31.78
N ALA A 10 -31.06 6.11 -31.92
CA ALA A 10 -30.21 6.34 -30.77
C ALA A 10 -30.53 7.76 -30.26
N PRO A 11 -30.73 7.99 -28.95
CA PRO A 11 -30.59 9.33 -28.42
C PRO A 11 -29.19 9.85 -28.80
N ASP A 12 -29.18 11.07 -29.32
CA ASP A 12 -28.05 11.76 -29.92
C ASP A 12 -26.77 11.53 -29.10
N GLN A 13 -25.85 10.74 -29.67
CA GLN A 13 -24.56 10.47 -29.05
C GLN A 13 -23.79 11.76 -28.77
N ALA A 14 -24.09 12.86 -29.48
CA ALA A 14 -23.55 14.17 -29.19
C ALA A 14 -24.02 14.71 -27.83
N SER A 15 -25.25 14.46 -27.40
CA SER A 15 -25.76 14.86 -26.07
C SER A 15 -25.11 14.06 -24.94
N LEU A 16 -24.87 12.76 -25.16
CA LEU A 16 -24.13 11.91 -24.22
C LEU A 16 -22.64 12.29 -24.18
N LEU A 17 -22.02 12.56 -25.34
CA LEU A 17 -20.65 13.05 -25.44
C LEU A 17 -20.50 14.42 -24.78
N GLN A 18 -21.43 15.36 -24.98
CA GLN A 18 -21.39 16.68 -24.34
C GLN A 18 -21.59 16.56 -22.82
N THR A 19 -22.38 15.58 -22.36
CA THR A 19 -22.56 15.30 -20.92
C THR A 19 -21.32 14.65 -20.32
N MET A 20 -20.59 13.81 -21.09
CA MET A 20 -19.33 13.19 -20.68
C MET A 20 -18.14 14.17 -20.75
N LEU A 21 -18.10 15.06 -21.74
CA LEU A 21 -17.08 16.10 -21.92
C LEU A 21 -17.26 17.27 -20.94
N ASN A 22 -18.49 17.54 -20.49
CA ASN A 22 -18.78 18.54 -19.45
C ASN A 22 -18.92 17.94 -18.04
N ALA A 23 -18.74 16.62 -17.89
CA ALA A 23 -18.66 16.01 -16.57
C ALA A 23 -17.31 16.40 -15.96
N GLN A 24 -17.26 17.54 -15.26
CA GLN A 24 -16.15 17.81 -14.36
C GLN A 24 -15.94 16.57 -13.48
N PRO A 25 -14.75 15.95 -13.49
CA PRO A 25 -14.47 14.81 -12.62
C PRO A 25 -14.62 15.28 -11.18
N LYS A 26 -15.75 14.93 -10.58
CA LYS A 26 -16.03 15.23 -9.18
C LYS A 26 -14.97 14.51 -8.35
N LEU A 27 -14.10 15.29 -7.69
CA LEU A 27 -13.47 14.89 -6.43
C LEU A 27 -14.50 14.05 -5.67
N VAL A 28 -14.10 12.83 -5.27
CA VAL A 28 -14.96 11.87 -4.57
C VAL A 28 -15.80 12.64 -3.55
N LYS A 29 -17.12 12.69 -3.76
CA LYS A 29 -18.01 13.55 -2.99
C LYS A 29 -18.00 13.15 -1.51
N ASN A 30 -17.34 14.00 -0.72
CA ASN A 30 -17.88 14.75 0.43
C ASN A 30 -18.47 14.01 1.64
N GLU A 31 -17.64 13.17 2.27
CA GLU A 31 -17.43 13.24 3.73
C GLU A 31 -15.93 13.31 4.10
N SER A 32 -15.02 12.79 3.26
CA SER A 32 -13.57 12.81 3.53
C SER A 32 -12.86 14.14 3.21
N LEU A 33 -13.28 14.90 2.17
CA LEU A 33 -12.59 16.13 1.75
C LEU A 33 -12.69 17.25 2.79
N ALA A 34 -13.84 17.39 3.45
CA ALA A 34 -13.99 18.37 4.52
C ALA A 34 -13.02 18.10 5.69
N GLY A 35 -12.85 16.81 6.05
CA GLY A 35 -11.87 16.38 7.05
C GLY A 35 -10.42 16.63 6.62
N VAL A 36 -10.08 16.32 5.36
CA VAL A 36 -8.77 16.61 4.77
C VAL A 36 -8.46 18.11 4.81
N CYS A 37 -9.40 18.94 4.37
CA CYS A 37 -9.24 20.39 4.40
C CYS A 37 -9.13 20.92 5.84
N ALA A 38 -10.00 20.51 6.76
CA ALA A 38 -9.91 20.92 8.16
C ALA A 38 -8.54 20.57 8.76
N HIS A 39 -7.99 19.39 8.44
CA HIS A 39 -6.68 18.98 8.92
C HIS A 39 -5.53 19.75 8.24
N LEU A 40 -5.62 20.08 6.95
CA LEU A 40 -4.66 20.99 6.29
C LEU A 40 -4.61 22.36 6.97
N ALA A 41 -5.78 22.91 7.33
CA ALA A 41 -5.87 24.18 8.04
C ALA A 41 -5.21 24.08 9.42
N GLU A 42 -5.58 23.08 10.22
CA GLU A 42 -4.98 22.84 11.53
C GLU A 42 -3.46 22.71 11.44
N ARG A 43 -2.98 21.95 10.46
CA ARG A 43 -1.56 21.60 10.31
C ARG A 43 -0.72 22.78 9.82
N TYR A 44 -1.14 23.49 8.76
CA TYR A 44 -0.31 24.52 8.13
C TYR A 44 -0.66 25.95 8.52
N LEU A 45 -1.83 26.19 9.13
CA LEU A 45 -2.20 27.50 9.69
C LEU A 45 -2.09 27.52 11.22
N GLY A 46 -2.01 26.35 11.86
CA GLY A 46 -2.00 26.19 13.30
C GLY A 46 -3.39 26.27 13.94
N SER A 47 -3.45 25.93 15.21
CA SER A 47 -4.64 26.05 16.06
C SER A 47 -4.26 26.47 17.47
N ALA A 48 -5.24 26.70 18.35
CA ALA A 48 -4.96 27.04 19.74
C ALA A 48 -4.14 25.93 20.40
N GLY A 49 -2.91 26.25 20.83
CA GLY A 49 -1.99 25.30 21.45
C GLY A 49 -1.16 24.45 20.47
N HIS A 50 -1.38 24.56 19.16
CA HIS A 50 -0.63 23.82 18.14
C HIS A 50 -0.07 24.79 17.09
N PRO A 51 1.25 25.06 17.09
CA PRO A 51 1.85 25.95 16.11
C PRO A 51 1.74 25.35 14.70
N ALA A 52 1.71 26.22 13.68
CA ALA A 52 1.71 25.82 12.29
C ALA A 52 2.98 25.01 11.95
N GLU A 53 2.80 23.88 11.27
CA GLU A 53 3.88 23.11 10.66
C GLU A 53 4.49 23.89 9.50
N PRO A 54 5.82 24.05 9.43
CA PRO A 54 6.48 24.67 8.29
C PRO A 54 6.29 23.84 7.01
N LEU A 55 5.85 24.50 5.93
CA LEU A 55 5.82 23.93 4.57
C LEU A 55 6.73 24.74 3.65
N SER A 56 7.69 24.07 3.02
CA SER A 56 8.58 24.69 2.04
C SER A 56 8.59 23.94 0.72
N ILE A 57 8.99 24.62 -0.34
CA ILE A 57 9.11 24.06 -1.68
C ILE A 57 10.41 24.54 -2.35
N SER A 58 11.08 23.67 -3.09
CA SER A 58 12.26 24.00 -3.90
C SER A 58 12.18 23.36 -5.27
N ARG A 59 12.92 23.92 -6.22
CA ARG A 59 13.30 23.26 -7.47
C ARG A 59 14.74 22.76 -7.34
N VAL A 60 15.04 21.67 -8.03
CA VAL A 60 16.43 21.16 -8.07
C VAL A 60 17.39 22.23 -8.58
N GLY A 61 18.43 22.49 -7.80
CA GLY A 61 19.43 23.52 -8.07
C GLY A 61 19.13 24.89 -7.48
N GLU A 62 18.02 25.08 -6.75
CA GLU A 62 17.80 26.28 -5.94
C GLU A 62 18.59 26.20 -4.62
N ASP A 63 19.32 27.26 -4.29
CA ASP A 63 20.19 27.30 -3.11
C ASP A 63 19.41 27.30 -1.78
N GLN A 64 18.16 27.78 -1.77
CA GLN A 64 17.31 27.83 -0.59
C GLN A 64 15.85 27.48 -0.90
N PRO A 65 15.21 26.59 -0.11
CA PRO A 65 13.78 26.34 -0.22
C PRO A 65 12.96 27.61 0.07
N THR A 66 11.92 27.82 -0.73
CA THR A 66 10.94 28.87 -0.50
C THR A 66 9.87 28.38 0.48
N THR A 67 9.63 29.11 1.57
CA THR A 67 8.50 28.81 2.46
C THR A 67 7.19 29.17 1.77
N ILE A 68 6.21 28.27 1.81
CA ILE A 68 4.87 28.58 1.29
C ILE A 68 4.15 29.40 2.36
N ASP A 69 3.96 30.70 2.08
CA ASP A 69 3.25 31.61 2.96
C ASP A 69 1.73 31.40 2.84
N PHE A 70 1.07 31.27 4.00
CA PHE A 70 -0.37 31.14 4.15
C PHE A 70 -1.00 32.23 5.02
N THR A 71 -0.24 33.28 5.37
CA THR A 71 -0.72 34.38 6.23
C THR A 71 -1.98 35.03 5.66
N ASP A 72 -2.05 35.17 4.32
CA ASP A 72 -3.20 35.73 3.61
C ASP A 72 -4.49 34.88 3.73
N ILE A 73 -4.37 33.62 4.12
CA ILE A 73 -5.50 32.70 4.34
C ILE A 73 -5.90 32.70 5.82
N LEU A 74 -4.92 32.80 6.74
CA LEU A 74 -5.14 32.85 8.19
C LEU A 74 -6.03 34.04 8.58
N ASP A 75 -5.77 35.20 7.99
CA ASP A 75 -6.45 36.46 8.32
C ASP A 75 -7.90 36.55 7.79
N LYS A 76 -8.31 35.60 6.93
CA LYS A 76 -9.67 35.59 6.36
C LYS A 76 -10.67 34.99 7.34
N PRO A 77 -11.91 35.53 7.44
CA PRO A 77 -12.97 35.01 8.30
C PRO A 77 -13.64 33.78 7.68
N PHE A 78 -12.85 32.73 7.46
CA PHE A 78 -13.27 31.46 6.87
C PHE A 78 -13.42 30.39 7.94
N THR A 79 -14.32 29.43 7.69
CA THR A 79 -14.37 28.20 8.48
C THR A 79 -13.08 27.39 8.29
N PRO A 80 -12.72 26.48 9.21
CA PRO A 80 -11.53 25.64 9.06
C PRO A 80 -11.46 24.91 7.73
N GLU A 81 -12.58 24.40 7.22
CA GLU A 81 -12.67 23.69 5.95
C GLU A 81 -12.39 24.61 4.76
N LYS A 82 -12.92 25.84 4.77
CA LYS A 82 -12.66 26.84 3.71
C LYS A 82 -11.22 27.33 3.72
N ARG A 83 -10.63 27.51 4.91
CA ARG A 83 -9.20 27.80 5.05
C ARG A 83 -8.35 26.64 4.51
N GLY A 84 -8.71 25.43 4.86
CA GLY A 84 -8.08 24.20 4.40
C GLY A 84 -8.13 24.01 2.90
N GLN A 85 -9.27 24.32 2.30
CA GLN A 85 -9.42 24.32 0.84
C GLN A 85 -8.49 25.35 0.20
N ALA A 86 -8.40 26.57 0.74
CA ALA A 86 -7.46 27.58 0.22
C ALA A 86 -5.98 27.15 0.35
N VAL A 87 -5.62 26.47 1.45
CA VAL A 87 -4.29 25.86 1.62
C VAL A 87 -4.05 24.79 0.57
N LEU A 88 -5.03 23.92 0.32
CA LEU A 88 -4.97 22.87 -0.70
C LEU A 88 -4.70 23.48 -2.08
N GLU A 89 -5.51 24.46 -2.51
CA GLU A 89 -5.36 25.12 -3.81
C GLU A 89 -3.97 25.78 -3.95
N ARG A 90 -3.48 26.45 -2.89
CA ARG A 90 -2.14 27.07 -2.90
C ARG A 90 -1.03 26.05 -3.08
N ILE A 91 -1.17 24.83 -2.54
CA ILE A 91 -0.21 23.74 -2.77
C ILE A 91 -0.33 23.25 -4.22
N VAL A 92 -1.55 23.04 -4.71
CA VAL A 92 -1.84 22.56 -6.07
C VAL A 92 -1.21 23.47 -7.14
N GLU A 93 -1.40 24.79 -7.01
CA GLU A 93 -0.80 25.82 -7.88
C GLU A 93 0.72 25.67 -8.01
N ARG A 94 1.39 25.21 -6.96
CA ARG A 94 2.85 25.04 -6.92
C ARG A 94 3.32 23.72 -7.50
N LEU A 95 2.52 22.66 -7.40
CA LEU A 95 2.86 21.31 -7.89
C LEU A 95 2.61 21.16 -9.39
N MET A 96 1.51 21.72 -9.89
CA MET A 96 1.03 21.52 -11.26
C MET A 96 2.11 21.77 -12.34
N PRO A 97 2.88 22.87 -12.30
CA PRO A 97 3.89 23.14 -13.33
C PRO A 97 5.03 22.11 -13.37
N ALA A 98 5.32 21.43 -12.27
CA ALA A 98 6.34 20.38 -12.25
C ALA A 98 5.81 19.09 -12.88
N LEU A 99 4.57 18.70 -12.53
CA LEU A 99 3.93 17.48 -13.04
C LEU A 99 3.69 17.52 -14.56
N GLN A 100 3.48 18.72 -15.14
CA GLN A 100 3.37 18.92 -16.59
C GLN A 100 4.68 18.65 -17.35
N ARG A 101 5.86 18.72 -16.71
CA ARG A 101 7.17 18.61 -17.39
C ARG A 101 7.40 17.26 -18.07
N ASN A 102 6.66 16.23 -17.67
CA ASN A 102 6.71 14.88 -18.29
C ASN A 102 5.76 14.70 -19.48
N GLY A 103 5.23 15.79 -20.04
CA GLY A 103 4.29 15.73 -21.16
C GLY A 103 2.88 15.30 -20.74
N ALA A 104 2.56 15.40 -19.44
CA ALA A 104 1.19 15.36 -18.95
C ALA A 104 0.44 16.63 -19.40
N ASP A 105 -0.82 16.48 -19.77
CA ASP A 105 -1.69 17.62 -20.03
C ASP A 105 -2.07 18.36 -18.72
N GLU A 106 -2.65 19.54 -18.89
CA GLU A 106 -3.03 20.42 -17.78
C GLU A 106 -4.05 19.78 -16.84
N GLU A 107 -5.02 19.04 -17.38
CA GLU A 107 -6.06 18.40 -16.58
C GLU A 107 -5.48 17.27 -15.72
N ALA A 108 -4.66 16.38 -16.30
CA ALA A 108 -4.00 15.30 -15.57
C ALA A 108 -3.05 15.84 -14.50
N ALA A 109 -2.30 16.90 -14.80
CA ALA A 109 -1.38 17.53 -13.86
C ALA A 109 -2.11 18.23 -12.70
N LEU A 110 -3.17 18.98 -13.00
CA LEU A 110 -4.02 19.64 -11.99
C LEU A 110 -4.62 18.61 -11.04
N TRP A 111 -5.17 17.54 -11.61
CA TRP A 111 -5.80 16.48 -10.83
C TRP A 111 -4.77 15.74 -9.94
N ALA A 112 -3.60 15.40 -10.48
CA ALA A 112 -2.54 14.76 -9.70
C ALA A 112 -2.03 15.66 -8.57
N ALA A 113 -1.89 16.96 -8.84
CA ALA A 113 -1.55 17.95 -7.83
C ALA A 113 -2.59 17.98 -6.69
N HIS A 114 -3.90 17.94 -7.01
CA HIS A 114 -4.96 17.86 -6.00
C HIS A 114 -4.84 16.60 -5.14
N GLN A 115 -4.53 15.44 -5.71
CA GLN A 115 -4.35 14.23 -4.91
C GLN A 115 -3.14 14.30 -4.01
N ILE A 116 -2.00 14.74 -4.52
CA ILE A 116 -0.78 14.87 -3.71
C ILE A 116 -1.04 15.84 -2.55
N ALA A 117 -1.68 17.00 -2.82
CA ALA A 117 -2.05 17.97 -1.79
C ALA A 117 -3.05 17.37 -0.79
N ALA A 118 -4.04 16.59 -1.24
CA ALA A 118 -4.98 15.91 -0.37
C ALA A 118 -4.29 14.88 0.55
N GLN A 119 -3.26 14.16 0.08
CA GLN A 119 -2.49 13.26 0.94
C GLN A 119 -1.79 14.01 2.09
N LEU A 120 -1.34 15.25 1.87
CA LEU A 120 -0.77 16.06 2.96
C LEU A 120 -1.81 16.42 4.04
N GLY A 121 -3.09 16.41 3.69
CA GLY A 121 -4.21 16.62 4.60
C GLY A 121 -4.85 15.33 5.12
N ASP A 122 -4.50 14.17 4.58
CA ASP A 122 -4.94 12.90 5.12
C ASP A 122 -4.25 12.67 6.47
N ARG A 123 -5.04 12.57 7.55
CA ARG A 123 -4.50 12.47 8.91
C ARG A 123 -3.62 11.24 9.10
N GLN A 124 -3.92 10.13 8.43
CA GLN A 124 -3.13 8.91 8.55
C GLN A 124 -1.79 9.05 7.82
N PHE A 125 -1.77 9.73 6.67
CA PHE A 125 -0.53 10.02 5.95
C PHE A 125 0.30 11.08 6.68
N ALA A 126 -0.34 12.13 7.20
CA ALA A 126 0.28 13.23 7.92
C ALA A 126 0.99 12.77 9.21
N THR A 127 0.46 11.75 9.89
CA THR A 127 0.98 11.24 11.17
C THR A 127 1.63 9.86 11.05
N LEU A 128 1.96 9.42 9.83
CA LEU A 128 2.47 8.07 9.59
C LEU A 128 3.79 7.79 10.34
N GLU A 129 4.70 8.75 10.36
CA GLU A 129 5.97 8.71 11.09
C GLU A 129 5.74 8.52 12.59
N GLN A 130 4.79 9.28 13.13
CA GLN A 130 4.46 9.25 14.54
C GLN A 130 3.85 7.92 14.93
N THR A 131 2.93 7.42 14.11
CA THR A 131 2.30 6.10 14.30
C THR A 131 3.33 4.99 14.22
N ALA A 132 4.28 5.07 13.28
CA ALA A 132 5.33 4.08 13.11
C ALA A 132 6.30 4.06 14.31
N ILE A 133 6.72 5.23 14.78
CA ILE A 133 7.56 5.35 15.98
C ILE A 133 6.83 4.91 17.24
N GLN A 134 5.55 5.26 17.42
CA GLN A 134 4.74 4.82 18.55
C GLN A 134 4.59 3.29 18.53
N GLY A 135 4.32 2.69 17.37
CA GLY A 135 4.28 1.24 17.21
C GLY A 135 5.60 0.56 17.58
N ALA A 136 6.73 1.15 17.17
CA ALA A 136 8.06 0.63 17.46
C ALA A 136 8.49 0.81 18.93
N THR A 137 8.02 1.85 19.62
CA THR A 137 8.49 2.21 20.97
C THR A 137 7.47 1.95 22.08
N GLY A 138 6.22 1.61 21.77
CA GLY A 138 5.20 1.28 22.78
C GLY A 138 4.87 2.44 23.73
N ASN A 139 4.61 3.64 23.17
CA ASN A 139 4.29 4.89 23.90
C ASN A 139 5.40 5.47 24.78
N ARG A 140 6.65 5.06 24.56
CA ARG A 140 7.80 5.56 25.32
C ARG A 140 8.24 6.96 24.91
N MET A 141 7.96 7.40 23.68
CA MET A 141 8.26 8.77 23.25
C MET A 141 7.46 9.79 24.06
N ARG A 142 8.09 10.92 24.40
CA ARG A 142 7.52 12.00 25.20
C ARG A 142 7.54 13.33 24.45
N GLY A 143 6.57 14.17 24.79
CA GLY A 143 6.32 15.45 24.14
C GLY A 143 5.57 15.32 22.81
N GLU A 144 4.95 16.41 22.38
CA GLU A 144 4.40 16.51 21.04
C GLU A 144 5.56 16.56 20.01
N PRO A 145 5.55 15.69 19.00
CA PRO A 145 6.57 15.71 17.96
C PRO A 145 6.48 16.98 17.11
N VAL A 146 7.64 17.52 16.74
CA VAL A 146 7.72 18.67 15.84
C VAL A 146 7.96 18.15 14.43
N SER A 147 7.02 18.43 13.53
CA SER A 147 7.11 18.07 12.11
C SER A 147 7.48 19.26 11.23
N ALA A 148 8.04 18.97 10.07
CA ALA A 148 8.21 19.92 8.96
C ALA A 148 8.06 19.17 7.63
N THR A 149 7.42 19.82 6.65
CA THR A 149 7.25 19.27 5.30
C THR A 149 8.02 20.12 4.29
N HIS A 150 8.77 19.45 3.43
CA HIS A 150 9.48 20.06 2.31
C HIS A 150 9.12 19.34 1.00
N ILE A 151 8.83 20.09 -0.05
CA ILE A 151 8.50 19.55 -1.36
C ILE A 151 9.60 19.93 -2.36
N ALA A 152 10.29 18.94 -2.91
CA ALA A 152 11.26 19.17 -3.99
C ALA A 152 10.63 18.83 -5.35
N LEU A 153 10.74 19.76 -6.30
CA LEU A 153 10.22 19.64 -7.66
C LEU A 153 11.36 19.28 -8.62
N GLU A 154 11.41 18.02 -9.04
CA GLU A 154 12.48 17.52 -9.90
C GLU A 154 12.34 18.01 -11.36
N PRO A 155 13.45 18.11 -12.12
CA PRO A 155 13.41 18.44 -13.54
C PRO A 155 12.65 17.40 -14.36
N CYS A 156 12.70 16.14 -13.94
CA CYS A 156 12.02 15.00 -14.55
C CYS A 156 10.55 14.85 -14.11
N GLY A 157 9.92 15.92 -13.61
CA GLY A 157 8.50 15.93 -13.24
C GLY A 157 8.11 15.05 -12.05
N GLU A 158 9.09 14.49 -11.31
CA GLU A 158 8.83 13.87 -10.01
C GLU A 158 8.65 14.96 -8.93
N VAL A 159 7.71 14.74 -8.02
CA VAL A 159 7.47 15.56 -6.84
C VAL A 159 7.90 14.76 -5.62
N LEU A 160 8.93 15.21 -4.91
CA LEU A 160 9.43 14.56 -3.70
C LEU A 160 8.84 15.28 -2.48
N VAL A 161 8.08 14.55 -1.66
CA VAL A 161 7.57 15.03 -0.38
C VAL A 161 8.46 14.49 0.73
N HIS A 162 9.23 15.39 1.34
CA HIS A 162 10.10 15.14 2.47
C HIS A 162 9.35 15.54 3.74
N LYS A 163 9.18 14.59 4.66
CA LYS A 163 8.63 14.82 5.98
C LYS A 163 9.70 14.55 7.01
N ALA A 164 9.98 15.55 7.85
CA ALA A 164 10.91 15.44 8.96
C ALA A 164 10.13 15.57 10.27
N THR A 165 10.32 14.62 11.19
CA THR A 165 9.68 14.63 12.51
C THR A 165 10.72 14.44 13.60
N HIS A 166 10.62 15.26 14.64
CA HIS A 166 11.56 15.31 15.75
C HIS A 166 10.86 15.05 17.08
N TRP A 167 11.53 14.31 17.98
CA TRP A 167 11.10 14.13 19.37
C TRP A 167 12.15 14.66 20.33
N ALA A 168 11.69 15.24 21.44
CA ALA A 168 12.54 15.85 22.45
C ALA A 168 12.91 14.91 23.61
N GLY A 169 12.10 13.86 23.86
CA GLY A 169 12.37 12.92 24.94
C GLY A 169 11.76 11.54 24.74
N TYR A 170 12.23 10.57 25.52
CA TYR A 170 11.63 9.24 25.62
C TYR A 170 11.83 8.65 27.03
N VAL A 171 11.11 7.58 27.36
CA VAL A 171 11.27 6.82 28.61
C VAL A 171 12.03 5.53 28.34
N ASP A 172 13.13 5.32 29.05
CA ASP A 172 13.93 4.11 28.94
C ASP A 172 13.32 2.88 29.66
N ASP A 173 14.00 1.74 29.59
CA ASP A 173 13.54 0.49 30.23
C ASP A 173 13.50 0.56 31.77
N THR A 174 14.15 1.55 32.37
CA THR A 174 14.15 1.78 33.83
C THR A 174 13.02 2.72 34.27
N GLY A 175 12.25 3.26 33.32
CA GLY A 175 11.23 4.26 33.59
C GLY A 175 11.79 5.68 33.72
N LYS A 176 13.08 5.89 33.44
CA LYS A 176 13.71 7.20 33.47
C LYS A 176 13.44 7.94 32.16
N THR A 177 13.03 9.20 32.27
CA THR A 177 12.92 10.09 31.11
C THR A 177 14.31 10.52 30.66
N ILE A 178 14.61 10.30 29.38
CA ILE A 178 15.81 10.74 28.69
C ILE A 178 15.41 11.92 27.78
N GLU A 179 16.01 13.07 28.05
CA GLU A 179 15.93 14.30 27.26
C GLU A 179 17.37 14.78 27.03
N PHE A 180 17.67 15.37 25.87
CA PHE A 180 18.98 16.00 25.67
C PHE A 180 19.01 17.37 26.36
N GLU A 181 19.97 17.56 27.28
CA GLU A 181 20.11 18.76 28.14
C GLU A 181 20.33 20.06 27.35
N SER A 182 20.80 19.97 26.10
CA SER A 182 20.93 21.12 25.21
C SER A 182 19.56 21.46 24.60
N LYS A 183 19.00 22.61 25.01
CA LYS A 183 17.79 23.19 24.40
C LYS A 183 17.87 23.13 22.87
N GLY A 184 17.09 22.22 22.27
CA GLY A 184 16.88 22.17 20.82
C GLY A 184 17.49 20.98 20.06
N LEU A 185 18.22 20.05 20.70
CA LEU A 185 18.64 18.81 20.04
C LEU A 185 17.60 17.70 20.25
N PRO A 186 17.06 17.07 19.18
CA PRO A 186 16.09 16.00 19.33
C PRO A 186 16.76 14.70 19.78
N VAL A 187 16.07 13.93 20.64
CA VAL A 187 16.48 12.54 20.96
C VAL A 187 16.29 11.60 19.77
N LEU A 188 15.37 11.97 18.88
CA LEU A 188 15.04 11.20 17.69
C LEU A 188 14.67 12.14 16.56
N LYS A 189 15.31 11.94 15.41
CA LYS A 189 14.96 12.56 14.14
C LYS A 189 14.58 11.48 13.14
N PHE A 190 13.45 11.69 12.47
CA PHE A 190 12.95 10.78 11.46
C PHE A 190 12.63 11.53 10.19
N ASN A 191 13.14 11.04 9.06
CA ASN A 191 12.92 11.62 7.75
C ASN A 191 12.32 10.57 6.84
N PHE A 192 11.23 10.92 6.18
CA PHE A 192 10.46 10.08 5.30
C PHE A 192 10.24 10.79 3.97
N VAL A 193 10.56 10.12 2.86
CA VAL A 193 10.47 10.71 1.51
C VAL A 193 9.58 9.86 0.63
N THR A 194 8.50 10.46 0.15
CA THR A 194 7.61 9.87 -0.86
C THR A 194 7.76 10.64 -2.16
N ALA A 195 8.07 9.95 -3.24
CA ALA A 195 8.08 10.52 -4.58
C ALA A 195 6.76 10.24 -5.28
N PHE A 196 6.26 11.22 -6.02
CA PHE A 196 5.10 11.12 -6.88
C PHE A 196 5.48 11.46 -8.32
N SER A 197 4.94 10.73 -9.29
CA SER A 197 5.21 10.98 -10.71
C SER A 197 4.02 10.63 -11.59
N LEU A 198 3.77 11.46 -12.61
CA LEU A 198 2.83 11.12 -13.67
C LEU A 198 3.55 10.39 -14.80
N SER A 199 2.97 9.27 -15.26
CA SER A 199 3.46 8.51 -16.41
C SER A 199 2.37 8.33 -17.46
N LEU A 200 2.76 8.36 -18.74
CA LEU A 200 1.88 8.06 -19.87
C LEU A 200 1.75 6.54 -20.03
N GLU A 201 0.55 6.00 -19.84
CA GLU A 201 0.21 4.63 -20.15
C GLU A 201 0.04 4.48 -21.67
N ARG A 202 0.90 3.67 -22.31
CA ARG A 202 0.71 3.27 -23.71
C ARG A 202 -0.41 2.23 -23.78
N ALA A 203 -1.40 2.47 -24.64
CA ALA A 203 -2.56 1.61 -24.88
C ALA A 203 -2.23 0.12 -25.15
N ASP A 204 -1.00 -0.21 -25.57
CA ASP A 204 -0.58 -1.57 -25.95
C ASP A 204 0.15 -2.40 -24.88
N ARG A 205 0.27 -1.92 -23.64
CA ARG A 205 0.76 -2.78 -22.53
C ARG A 205 -0.16 -2.70 -21.33
N ARG A 206 -1.06 -3.69 -21.25
CA ARG A 206 -1.85 -4.15 -20.08
C ARG A 206 -3.35 -3.81 -20.03
N ILE A 207 -3.97 -3.34 -21.11
CA ILE A 207 -5.44 -3.18 -21.21
C ILE A 207 -6.13 -4.52 -21.60
N GLN A 208 -5.90 -5.57 -20.82
CA GLN A 208 -6.75 -6.78 -20.81
C GLN A 208 -7.07 -7.26 -19.39
N GLN A 209 -6.83 -6.45 -18.37
CA GLN A 209 -7.16 -6.82 -16.98
C GLN A 209 -7.93 -5.70 -16.28
N ALA A 210 -9.22 -5.56 -16.56
CA ALA A 210 -10.26 -5.19 -15.58
C ALA A 210 -11.56 -4.92 -16.33
N GLY A 211 -12.35 -5.98 -16.56
CA GLY A 211 -13.79 -5.82 -16.68
C GLY A 211 -14.36 -5.56 -15.29
N ASP A 212 -15.12 -4.48 -15.18
CA ASP A 212 -16.21 -4.21 -14.24
C ASP A 212 -16.08 -4.65 -12.77
N GLY A 213 -15.77 -3.65 -11.93
CA GLY A 213 -16.61 -3.38 -10.75
C GLY A 213 -16.22 -4.04 -9.43
N GLY A 214 -15.15 -3.56 -8.79
CA GLY A 214 -14.87 -3.83 -7.37
C GLY A 214 -13.86 -2.82 -6.82
N ALA A 215 -14.12 -2.30 -5.61
CA ALA A 215 -13.45 -1.20 -4.91
C ALA A 215 -11.95 -1.00 -5.20
N GLY A 216 -11.60 0.25 -5.53
CA GLY A 216 -10.25 0.69 -5.94
C GLY A 216 -10.23 1.05 -7.43
N ALA A 217 -11.00 2.06 -7.85
CA ALA A 217 -10.96 2.53 -9.23
C ALA A 217 -9.52 2.94 -9.57
N ARG A 218 -8.93 2.28 -10.56
CA ARG A 218 -7.61 2.63 -11.10
C ARG A 218 -7.66 4.07 -11.60
N MET A 219 -6.75 4.91 -11.12
CA MET A 219 -6.66 6.29 -11.57
C MET A 219 -5.92 6.35 -12.90
N VAL A 220 -6.68 6.22 -13.97
CA VAL A 220 -6.21 6.36 -15.35
C VAL A 220 -7.00 7.51 -15.99
N PHE A 221 -6.32 8.60 -16.32
CA PHE A 221 -6.95 9.81 -16.90
C PHE A 221 -6.97 9.73 -18.41
N ALA A 222 -8.13 9.81 -19.04
CA ALA A 222 -8.25 9.89 -20.49
C ALA A 222 -8.15 11.36 -20.95
N ASN A 223 -7.34 11.64 -21.97
CA ASN A 223 -7.33 12.95 -22.66
C ASN A 223 -8.65 13.18 -23.42
N ALA A 224 -9.00 14.44 -23.69
CA ALA A 224 -10.16 14.88 -24.49
C ALA A 224 -10.23 14.21 -25.88
N ASP A 225 -9.09 13.81 -26.45
CA ASP A 225 -8.97 13.08 -27.72
C ASP A 225 -9.02 11.54 -27.58
N GLY A 226 -9.28 11.00 -26.39
CA GLY A 226 -9.46 9.57 -26.12
C GLY A 226 -8.23 8.66 -26.30
N THR A 227 -7.04 9.21 -26.56
CA THR A 227 -5.85 8.45 -27.00
C THR A 227 -4.68 8.39 -26.02
N LYS A 228 -4.65 9.25 -24.99
CA LYS A 228 -3.59 9.27 -23.98
C LYS A 228 -4.16 8.98 -22.61
N GLN A 229 -3.53 8.04 -21.91
CA GLN A 229 -3.89 7.63 -20.55
C GLN A 229 -2.74 7.98 -19.61
N PHE A 230 -3.02 8.60 -18.47
CA PHE A 230 -2.01 8.92 -17.47
C PHE A 230 -2.28 8.23 -16.14
N ALA A 231 -1.23 7.77 -15.47
CA ALA A 231 -1.30 7.18 -14.14
C ALA A 231 -0.44 7.99 -13.16
N LEU A 232 -0.97 8.23 -11.95
CA LEU A 232 -0.20 8.79 -10.84
C LEU A 232 0.45 7.65 -10.06
N HIS A 233 1.78 7.67 -10.02
CA HIS A 233 2.60 6.75 -9.27
C HIS A 233 3.12 7.40 -8.00
N ALA A 234 3.32 6.60 -6.97
CA ALA A 234 4.02 6.92 -5.76
C ALA A 234 5.03 5.84 -5.41
N LYS A 235 6.15 6.24 -4.82
CA LYS A 235 7.13 5.32 -4.24
C LYS A 235 7.75 5.93 -3.00
N VAL A 236 7.98 5.11 -1.99
CA VAL A 236 8.81 5.52 -0.86
C VAL A 236 10.27 5.49 -1.34
N GLN A 237 10.88 6.66 -1.48
CA GLN A 237 12.28 6.74 -1.90
C GLN A 237 13.23 6.48 -0.74
N ARG A 238 12.91 7.00 0.46
CA ARG A 238 13.82 6.91 1.60
C ARG A 238 13.09 6.99 2.94
N CYS A 239 13.62 6.24 3.90
CA CYS A 239 13.33 6.37 5.32
C CYS A 239 14.67 6.47 6.04
N TYR A 240 14.86 7.51 6.85
CA TYR A 240 16.08 7.74 7.61
C TYR A 240 15.75 8.08 9.07
N LEU A 241 16.45 7.43 9.98
CA LEU A 241 16.28 7.56 11.41
C LEU A 241 17.62 7.94 12.03
N GLU A 242 17.64 8.99 12.82
CA GLU A 242 18.81 9.47 13.53
C GLU A 242 18.49 9.59 15.01
N THR A 243 19.30 8.95 15.85
CA THR A 243 19.23 9.09 17.29
C THR A 243 20.65 9.07 17.85
N PRO A 244 21.00 9.99 18.76
CA PRO A 244 22.29 9.94 19.44
C PRO A 244 22.33 8.85 20.52
N ASP A 245 21.18 8.30 20.91
CA ASP A 245 21.05 7.34 22.00
C ASP A 245 21.08 5.88 21.51
N ALA A 246 22.06 5.11 22.01
CA ALA A 246 22.26 3.72 21.59
C ALA A 246 21.16 2.77 22.06
N ALA A 247 20.51 3.05 23.19
CA ALA A 247 19.43 2.22 23.73
C ALA A 247 18.13 2.44 22.94
N LEU A 248 17.79 3.70 22.63
CA LEU A 248 16.68 4.04 21.74
C LEU A 248 16.90 3.46 20.34
N LYS A 249 18.13 3.52 19.84
CA LYS A 249 18.50 2.83 18.59
C LYS A 249 18.22 1.34 18.67
N ALA A 250 18.73 0.65 19.69
CA ALA A 250 18.51 -0.79 19.86
C ALA A 250 17.01 -1.13 19.95
N MET A 251 16.21 -0.30 20.61
CA MET A 251 14.75 -0.44 20.70
C MET A 251 14.06 -0.33 19.33
N LEU A 252 14.49 0.62 18.50
CA LEU A 252 13.93 0.87 17.17
C LEU A 252 14.39 -0.15 16.12
N THR A 253 15.53 -0.81 16.34
CA THR A 253 16.11 -1.79 15.40
C THR A 253 15.94 -3.26 15.82
N GLY A 254 15.57 -3.52 17.09
CA GLY A 254 15.58 -4.86 17.68
C GLY A 254 14.28 -5.67 17.52
N ARG A 255 13.26 -5.17 16.83
CA ARG A 255 11.97 -5.86 16.66
C ARG A 255 11.88 -6.64 15.35
N ALA A 256 11.10 -7.73 15.34
CA ALA A 256 10.87 -8.58 14.17
C ALA A 256 10.21 -7.84 12.99
N THR A 257 9.37 -6.84 13.28
CA THR A 257 8.84 -5.89 12.30
C THR A 257 9.68 -4.62 12.32
N SER A 258 10.32 -4.29 11.19
CA SER A 258 11.14 -3.07 11.13
C SER A 258 10.26 -1.83 11.05
N LEU A 259 10.73 -0.71 11.59
CA LEU A 259 10.09 0.60 11.44
C LEU A 259 9.77 0.94 9.97
N THR A 260 10.67 0.55 9.05
CA THR A 260 10.49 0.72 7.61
C THR A 260 9.30 -0.08 7.07
N ASP A 261 9.03 -1.28 7.60
CA ASP A 261 7.88 -2.05 7.15
C ASP A 261 6.55 -1.40 7.55
N ILE A 262 6.47 -0.85 8.77
CA ILE A 262 5.27 -0.13 9.25
C ILE A 262 4.99 1.08 8.35
N LEU A 263 6.04 1.80 7.92
CA LEU A 263 5.92 2.91 6.99
C LEU A 263 5.53 2.51 5.58
N LEU A 264 6.23 1.53 5.00
CA LEU A 264 5.96 1.06 3.64
C LEU A 264 4.53 0.53 3.55
N TYR A 265 4.11 -0.22 4.56
CA TYR A 265 2.74 -0.72 4.70
C TYR A 265 1.73 0.42 4.85
N GLY A 266 1.94 1.34 5.80
CA GLY A 266 1.02 2.45 6.02
C GLY A 266 0.89 3.32 4.78
N THR A 267 2.00 3.61 4.11
CA THR A 267 2.03 4.35 2.85
C THR A 267 1.30 3.60 1.75
N ALA A 268 1.58 2.30 1.56
CA ALA A 268 0.93 1.50 0.55
C ALA A 268 -0.59 1.39 0.77
N ARG A 269 -1.01 1.27 2.03
CA ARG A 269 -2.43 1.25 2.40
C ARG A 269 -3.11 2.57 2.08
N ILE A 270 -2.53 3.69 2.54
CA ILE A 270 -3.15 5.03 2.40
C ILE A 270 -3.19 5.45 0.92
N LEU A 271 -2.06 5.34 0.22
CA LEU A 271 -1.97 5.73 -1.19
C LEU A 271 -2.74 4.78 -2.11
N GLY A 272 -2.73 3.48 -1.80
CA GLY A 272 -3.50 2.49 -2.54
C GLY A 272 -5.01 2.69 -2.41
N TRP A 273 -5.51 3.07 -1.23
CA TRP A 273 -6.92 3.46 -1.03
C TRP A 273 -7.29 4.73 -1.77
N ALA A 274 -6.33 5.64 -1.96
CA ALA A 274 -6.50 6.82 -2.78
C ALA A 274 -6.47 6.53 -4.30
N GLY A 275 -6.17 5.30 -4.72
CA GLY A 275 -6.10 4.90 -6.14
C GLY A 275 -4.75 5.20 -6.81
N ILE A 276 -3.74 5.59 -6.05
CA ILE A 276 -2.39 5.92 -6.52
C ILE A 276 -1.59 4.62 -6.73
N TYR A 277 -0.91 4.49 -7.87
CA TYR A 277 -0.08 3.33 -8.17
C TYR A 277 1.18 3.31 -7.32
N ILE A 278 1.48 2.20 -6.67
CA ILE A 278 2.68 2.10 -5.83
C ILE A 278 3.76 1.34 -6.60
N ASP A 279 4.86 2.02 -6.89
CA ASP A 279 6.03 1.38 -7.49
C ASP A 279 6.89 0.71 -6.39
N PRO A 280 7.49 -0.46 -6.67
CA PRO A 280 8.41 -1.08 -5.73
C PRO A 280 9.68 -0.21 -5.56
N PRO A 281 10.33 -0.25 -4.37
CA PRO A 281 11.58 0.48 -4.15
C PRO A 281 12.66 0.02 -5.16
N GLY A 282 13.34 0.98 -5.78
CA GLY A 282 14.36 0.74 -6.80
C GLY A 282 15.80 0.81 -6.25
N PRO A 283 16.79 0.21 -6.93
CA PRO A 283 18.18 0.10 -6.45
C PRO A 283 19.03 1.39 -6.57
N LEU A 284 18.47 2.54 -6.96
CA LEU A 284 19.21 3.78 -7.26
C LEU A 284 18.70 4.98 -6.42
N HIS A 285 18.72 4.91 -5.10
CA HIS A 285 17.95 5.86 -4.25
C HIS A 285 18.78 6.79 -3.34
N ASP A 286 20.12 6.73 -3.39
CA ASP A 286 20.95 7.65 -2.58
C ASP A 286 21.30 8.98 -3.26
N ALA A 287 21.49 8.99 -4.58
CA ALA A 287 21.99 10.16 -5.30
C ALA A 287 20.95 11.30 -5.47
N LEU A 288 19.66 10.98 -5.49
CA LEU A 288 18.57 11.96 -5.64
C LEU A 288 18.29 12.72 -4.34
N TRP A 289 18.50 12.07 -3.19
CA TRP A 289 18.33 12.65 -1.85
C TRP A 289 19.37 13.75 -1.55
N GLU A 290 20.65 13.48 -1.79
CA GLU A 290 21.74 14.44 -1.49
C GLU A 290 21.61 15.75 -2.29
N ARG A 291 20.88 15.72 -3.42
CA ARG A 291 20.68 16.90 -4.30
C ARG A 291 19.44 17.74 -3.96
N SER A 292 18.46 17.16 -3.28
CA SER A 292 17.13 17.76 -3.07
C SER A 292 16.89 18.18 -1.61
N ARG A 293 17.79 17.83 -0.68
CA ARG A 293 17.66 18.18 0.73
C ARG A 293 17.86 19.71 0.94
N PRO A 294 16.97 20.38 1.69
CA PRO A 294 17.28 21.66 2.31
C PRO A 294 18.56 21.57 3.14
N GLN A 295 19.55 22.43 2.87
CA GLN A 295 20.60 22.64 3.86
C GLN A 295 19.96 23.23 5.12
N ASP A 296 20.15 22.58 6.27
CA ASP A 296 19.69 23.14 7.53
C ASP A 296 20.53 24.40 7.79
N PRO A 297 19.96 25.58 8.07
CA PRO A 297 20.73 26.75 8.49
C PRO A 297 21.60 26.48 9.72
N ARG A 298 21.29 25.42 10.49
CA ARG A 298 22.07 24.93 11.64
C ARG A 298 23.16 23.92 11.26
N ASP A 299 23.20 23.43 10.03
CA ASP A 299 24.31 22.60 9.51
C ASP A 299 25.55 23.46 9.20
N VAL A 300 25.42 24.80 9.21
CA VAL A 300 26.52 25.75 9.11
C VAL A 300 26.93 26.18 10.53
N VAL A 301 28.04 25.62 11.00
CA VAL A 301 28.73 25.86 12.30
C VAL A 301 28.20 25.03 13.48
N GLN A 302 28.72 23.82 13.61
CA GLN A 302 29.72 23.49 14.64
C GLN A 302 30.44 22.22 14.18
N GLN A 303 31.74 22.32 13.86
CA GLN A 303 32.57 21.13 13.82
C GLN A 303 32.49 20.47 15.19
N PRO A 304 32.17 19.16 15.28
CA PRO A 304 32.18 18.47 16.55
C PRO A 304 33.58 18.59 17.18
N PRO A 305 33.70 18.71 18.51
CA PRO A 305 34.99 18.76 19.18
C PRO A 305 35.84 17.57 18.71
N LEU A 306 37.12 17.85 18.44
CA LEU A 306 38.07 17.01 17.68
C LEU A 306 38.27 15.55 18.17
N ASN A 307 37.59 15.12 19.24
CA ASN A 307 37.78 13.82 19.89
C ASN A 307 36.51 12.95 19.94
N LEU A 308 35.42 13.30 19.26
CA LEU A 308 34.33 12.34 19.00
C LEU A 308 34.60 11.61 17.69
N LEU A 309 35.13 10.39 17.85
CA LEU A 309 35.21 9.28 16.92
C LEU A 309 34.64 9.55 15.51
N ASN A 310 35.55 9.48 14.53
CA ASN A 310 35.34 9.49 13.08
C ASN A 310 33.87 9.34 12.62
N VAL A 311 33.44 10.37 11.88
CA VAL A 311 32.19 10.60 11.14
C VAL A 311 31.66 9.38 10.34
N ALA A 312 32.46 8.33 10.16
CA ALA A 312 32.03 7.04 9.61
C ALA A 312 31.09 6.21 10.53
N THR A 313 30.94 6.56 11.82
CA THR A 313 30.12 5.76 12.78
C THR A 313 28.73 6.34 13.09
N HIS A 314 28.38 7.52 12.59
CA HIS A 314 27.10 8.20 12.88
C HIS A 314 26.04 8.09 11.77
N ARG A 315 26.37 7.50 10.61
CA ARG A 315 25.39 7.21 9.56
C ARG A 315 24.88 5.79 9.70
N VAL A 316 23.67 5.63 10.21
CA VAL A 316 22.86 4.45 9.89
C VAL A 316 22.11 4.78 8.61
N GLN A 317 22.74 4.55 7.46
CA GLN A 317 21.93 4.12 6.33
C GLN A 317 21.31 2.78 6.76
N ALA A 318 19.98 2.66 6.67
CA ALA A 318 19.30 1.38 6.71
C ALA A 318 19.63 0.54 5.46
N SER A 319 20.92 0.43 5.12
CA SER A 319 21.49 -0.68 4.38
C SER A 319 21.55 -1.85 5.36
N TYR A 320 20.38 -2.40 5.66
CA TYR A 320 20.29 -3.61 6.46
C TYR A 320 20.65 -4.78 5.58
N SER A 321 21.62 -5.58 6.04
CA SER A 321 21.67 -6.99 5.67
C SER A 321 20.28 -7.58 5.89
N GLY A 322 19.64 -8.14 4.85
CA GLY A 322 18.28 -8.68 4.94
C GLY A 322 17.21 -7.91 4.15
N THR A 323 17.40 -6.63 3.80
CA THR A 323 16.36 -5.87 3.08
C THR A 323 16.06 -6.45 1.70
N GLN A 324 17.10 -6.81 0.94
CA GLN A 324 16.95 -7.39 -0.39
C GLN A 324 16.27 -8.77 -0.31
N GLU A 325 16.64 -9.56 0.70
CA GLU A 325 16.07 -10.88 0.98
C GLU A 325 14.59 -10.78 1.38
N ARG A 326 14.24 -9.78 2.20
CA ARG A 326 12.86 -9.49 2.62
C ARG A 326 12.02 -9.04 1.43
N ASP A 327 12.52 -8.09 0.65
CA ASP A 327 11.81 -7.54 -0.51
C ASP A 327 11.59 -8.63 -1.57
N ALA A 328 12.54 -9.55 -1.72
CA ALA A 328 12.40 -10.76 -2.53
C ALA A 328 11.28 -11.69 -2.02
N ALA A 329 11.23 -11.93 -0.71
CA ALA A 329 10.17 -12.73 -0.09
C ALA A 329 8.79 -12.07 -0.25
N LEU A 330 8.69 -10.75 -0.08
CA LEU A 330 7.45 -9.98 -0.28
C LEU A 330 7.01 -9.98 -1.74
N ALA A 331 7.94 -9.77 -2.68
CA ALA A 331 7.66 -9.79 -4.12
C ALA A 331 7.17 -11.17 -4.57
N LEU A 332 7.76 -12.25 -4.04
CA LEU A 332 7.28 -13.62 -4.26
C LEU A 332 5.85 -13.78 -3.73
N GLY A 333 5.58 -13.36 -2.50
CA GLY A 333 4.24 -13.44 -1.91
C GLY A 333 3.20 -12.66 -2.72
N ALA A 334 3.49 -11.43 -3.14
CA ALA A 334 2.61 -10.61 -3.96
C ALA A 334 2.36 -11.22 -5.35
N TYR A 335 3.40 -11.78 -5.97
CA TYR A 335 3.26 -12.53 -7.22
C TYR A 335 2.33 -13.74 -7.05
N CYS A 336 2.51 -14.53 -6.00
CA CYS A 336 1.69 -15.70 -5.72
C CYS A 336 0.24 -15.33 -5.40
N GLN A 337 0.01 -14.29 -4.59
CA GLN A 337 -1.31 -13.75 -4.30
C GLN A 337 -2.02 -13.33 -5.59
N SER A 338 -1.36 -12.52 -6.42
CA SER A 338 -1.91 -12.05 -7.69
C SER A 338 -2.26 -13.20 -8.62
N MET A 339 -1.39 -14.22 -8.71
CA MET A 339 -1.64 -15.39 -9.57
C MET A 339 -2.80 -16.23 -9.05
N ALA A 340 -2.94 -16.41 -7.74
CA ALA A 340 -4.06 -17.12 -7.14
C ALA A 340 -5.39 -16.39 -7.41
N SER A 341 -5.46 -15.06 -7.15
CA SER A 341 -6.65 -14.26 -7.43
C SER A 341 -7.03 -14.22 -8.91
N ARG A 342 -6.06 -14.40 -9.82
CA ARG A 342 -6.33 -14.51 -11.25
C ARG A 342 -6.90 -15.87 -11.63
N LEU A 343 -6.47 -16.94 -10.99
CA LEU A 343 -6.90 -18.30 -11.33
C LEU A 343 -8.24 -18.68 -10.70
N VAL A 344 -8.60 -18.03 -9.59
CA VAL A 344 -9.88 -18.16 -8.91
C VAL A 344 -10.43 -16.76 -8.71
N THR A 345 -11.24 -16.32 -9.66
CA THR A 345 -11.77 -14.95 -9.76
C THR A 345 -13.04 -14.74 -8.95
N HIS A 346 -13.70 -15.82 -8.56
CA HIS A 346 -15.01 -15.79 -7.92
C HIS A 346 -14.92 -16.32 -6.49
N SER A 347 -15.46 -15.59 -5.53
CA SER A 347 -15.59 -16.03 -4.14
C SER A 347 -16.99 -15.76 -3.64
N HIS A 348 -17.59 -16.78 -3.04
CA HIS A 348 -18.92 -16.71 -2.45
C HIS A 348 -18.95 -15.69 -1.30
N THR A 349 -18.04 -15.87 -0.35
CA THR A 349 -17.93 -15.04 0.85
C THR A 349 -17.54 -13.60 0.51
N ARG A 350 -16.63 -13.39 -0.44
CA ARG A 350 -16.30 -12.02 -0.88
C ARG A 350 -17.48 -11.33 -1.57
N ALA A 351 -18.22 -12.04 -2.41
CA ALA A 351 -19.40 -11.48 -3.06
C ALA A 351 -20.49 -11.10 -2.03
N LEU A 352 -20.63 -11.85 -0.92
CA LEU A 352 -21.50 -11.47 0.20
C LEU A 352 -21.02 -10.17 0.87
N VAL A 353 -19.73 -10.10 1.22
CA VAL A 353 -19.13 -8.89 1.83
C VAL A 353 -19.32 -7.67 0.93
N ASP A 354 -19.07 -7.81 -0.37
CA ASP A 354 -19.20 -6.72 -1.32
C ASP A 354 -20.68 -6.35 -1.56
N ALA A 355 -21.61 -7.31 -1.51
CA ALA A 355 -23.06 -7.04 -1.55
C ALA A 355 -23.54 -6.24 -0.32
N GLY A 356 -22.94 -6.46 0.85
CA GLY A 356 -23.23 -5.70 2.07
C GLY A 356 -22.87 -4.21 1.97
N LYS A 357 -21.96 -3.84 1.06
CA LYS A 357 -21.45 -2.47 0.88
C LYS A 357 -22.19 -1.65 -0.18
N VAL A 358 -23.13 -2.26 -0.92
CA VAL A 358 -23.83 -1.62 -2.04
C VAL A 358 -25.34 -1.81 -1.94
N GLN A 359 -26.12 -1.05 -2.73
CA GLN A 359 -27.58 -1.10 -2.76
C GLN A 359 -28.13 -1.28 -4.19
N GLY A 360 -29.43 -1.58 -4.31
CA GLY A 360 -30.14 -1.68 -5.58
C GLY A 360 -29.73 -2.89 -6.43
N GLU A 361 -29.91 -2.77 -7.76
CA GLU A 361 -29.65 -3.85 -8.73
C GLU A 361 -28.22 -4.44 -8.62
N ARG A 362 -27.24 -3.60 -8.26
CA ARG A 362 -25.85 -4.06 -8.05
C ARG A 362 -25.74 -5.03 -6.88
N LYS A 363 -26.48 -4.79 -5.78
CA LYS A 363 -26.54 -5.71 -4.64
C LYS A 363 -27.16 -7.03 -5.04
N GLU A 364 -28.29 -6.99 -5.76
CA GLU A 364 -28.99 -8.20 -6.22
C GLU A 364 -28.12 -9.05 -7.14
N LYS A 365 -27.39 -8.42 -8.07
CA LYS A 365 -26.42 -9.10 -8.94
C LYS A 365 -25.30 -9.78 -8.14
N LEU A 366 -24.75 -9.11 -7.12
CA LEU A 366 -23.71 -9.69 -6.27
C LEU A 366 -24.23 -10.85 -5.42
N LEU A 367 -25.47 -10.76 -4.91
CA LEU A 367 -26.11 -11.85 -4.18
C LEU A 367 -26.41 -13.06 -5.08
N ALA A 368 -26.90 -12.83 -6.29
CA ALA A 368 -27.12 -13.89 -7.28
C ALA A 368 -25.81 -14.60 -7.64
N ASN A 369 -24.77 -13.83 -7.96
CA ASN A 369 -23.42 -14.35 -8.22
C ASN A 369 -22.89 -15.13 -7.02
N SER A 370 -23.05 -14.60 -5.80
CA SER A 370 -22.65 -15.28 -4.56
C SER A 370 -23.34 -16.64 -4.41
N GLY A 371 -24.64 -16.72 -4.70
CA GLY A 371 -25.39 -17.98 -4.65
C GLY A 371 -24.86 -19.03 -5.63
N GLU A 372 -24.53 -18.62 -6.86
CA GLU A 372 -23.94 -19.51 -7.87
C GLU A 372 -22.56 -20.03 -7.42
N TYR A 373 -21.66 -19.14 -7.00
CA TYR A 373 -20.32 -19.51 -6.54
C TYR A 373 -20.39 -20.40 -5.29
N GLY A 374 -21.31 -20.09 -4.37
CA GLY A 374 -21.53 -20.87 -3.15
C GLY A 374 -22.01 -22.28 -3.44
N ALA A 375 -22.87 -22.47 -4.45
CA ALA A 375 -23.34 -23.79 -4.87
C ALA A 375 -22.22 -24.67 -5.42
N ASP A 376 -21.30 -24.10 -6.20
CA ASP A 376 -20.11 -24.80 -6.71
C ASP A 376 -19.17 -25.23 -5.58
N ILE A 377 -18.85 -24.32 -4.66
CA ILE A 377 -17.99 -24.60 -3.50
C ILE A 377 -18.63 -25.66 -2.60
N TYR A 378 -19.91 -25.53 -2.29
CA TYR A 378 -20.64 -26.48 -1.47
C TYR A 378 -20.66 -27.89 -2.10
N ARG A 379 -20.93 -27.98 -3.39
CA ARG A 379 -20.92 -29.27 -4.12
C ARG A 379 -19.53 -29.90 -4.08
N ALA A 380 -18.49 -29.12 -4.35
CA ALA A 380 -17.11 -29.60 -4.32
C ALA A 380 -16.72 -30.13 -2.93
N ARG A 381 -17.01 -29.35 -1.87
CA ARG A 381 -16.74 -29.75 -0.48
C ARG A 381 -17.56 -30.96 -0.05
N LYS A 382 -18.82 -31.08 -0.49
CA LYS A 382 -19.68 -32.24 -0.21
C LYS A 382 -19.10 -33.51 -0.82
N THR A 383 -18.75 -33.49 -2.12
CA THR A 383 -18.12 -34.65 -2.77
C THR A 383 -16.77 -34.98 -2.15
N ALA A 384 -15.96 -33.97 -1.79
CA ALA A 384 -14.69 -34.20 -1.12
C ALA A 384 -14.86 -34.92 0.24
N LYS A 385 -15.94 -34.65 0.99
CA LYS A 385 -16.20 -35.34 2.27
C LYS A 385 -16.41 -36.86 2.11
N GLU A 386 -16.85 -37.30 0.93
CA GLU A 386 -17.10 -38.72 0.62
C GLU A 386 -15.81 -39.49 0.31
N MET A 387 -14.69 -38.81 0.06
CA MET A 387 -13.41 -39.47 -0.24
C MET A 387 -12.71 -39.94 1.03
N GLU A 388 -12.02 -41.08 0.99
CA GLU A 388 -11.35 -41.65 2.17
C GLU A 388 -10.07 -40.88 2.55
N SER A 389 -9.22 -40.55 1.57
CA SER A 389 -7.94 -39.91 1.82
C SER A 389 -8.06 -38.39 1.95
N ARG A 390 -7.53 -37.83 3.05
CA ARG A 390 -7.48 -36.36 3.25
C ARG A 390 -6.71 -35.64 2.14
N THR A 391 -5.70 -36.28 1.56
CA THR A 391 -4.93 -35.76 0.41
C THR A 391 -5.82 -35.63 -0.82
N GLU A 392 -6.59 -36.68 -1.14
CA GLU A 392 -7.55 -36.68 -2.25
C GLU A 392 -8.62 -35.59 -2.07
N ARG A 393 -9.12 -35.41 -0.84
CA ARG A 393 -10.08 -34.33 -0.52
C ARG A 393 -9.53 -32.96 -0.91
N MET A 394 -8.29 -32.66 -0.50
CA MET A 394 -7.66 -31.36 -0.75
C MET A 394 -7.35 -31.15 -2.23
N LEU A 395 -6.86 -32.18 -2.92
CA LEU A 395 -6.63 -32.13 -4.37
C LEU A 395 -7.94 -31.95 -5.15
N TYR A 396 -9.01 -32.62 -4.73
CA TYR A 396 -10.32 -32.47 -5.36
C TYR A 396 -10.88 -31.06 -5.17
N VAL A 397 -10.75 -30.49 -3.97
CA VAL A 397 -11.16 -29.11 -3.68
C VAL A 397 -10.36 -28.12 -4.53
N LEU A 398 -9.02 -28.25 -4.59
CA LEU A 398 -8.16 -27.43 -5.45
C LEU A 398 -8.54 -27.54 -6.93
N LYS A 399 -8.72 -28.76 -7.43
CA LYS A 399 -9.09 -29.03 -8.82
C LYS A 399 -10.46 -28.45 -9.16
N SER A 400 -11.41 -28.56 -8.25
CA SER A 400 -12.75 -28.00 -8.43
C SER A 400 -12.71 -26.47 -8.48
N ALA A 401 -11.98 -25.84 -7.57
CA ALA A 401 -11.82 -24.38 -7.55
C ALA A 401 -11.18 -23.84 -8.83
N LEU A 402 -10.13 -24.49 -9.34
CA LEU A 402 -9.50 -24.14 -10.62
C LEU A 402 -10.40 -24.42 -11.84
N LYS A 403 -11.28 -25.44 -11.76
CA LYS A 403 -12.21 -25.78 -12.83
C LYS A 403 -13.32 -24.75 -12.99
N THR A 404 -13.88 -24.30 -11.87
CA THR A 404 -15.01 -23.37 -11.84
C THR A 404 -14.57 -21.92 -11.71
N SER A 405 -13.28 -21.66 -11.44
CA SER A 405 -12.76 -20.34 -11.05
C SER A 405 -13.44 -19.79 -9.78
N SER A 406 -13.98 -20.67 -8.93
CA SER A 406 -14.75 -20.32 -7.73
C SER A 406 -14.13 -20.94 -6.47
N GLY A 407 -13.91 -20.14 -5.43
CA GLY A 407 -13.37 -20.61 -4.15
C GLY A 407 -13.45 -19.56 -3.05
N ASP A 408 -13.41 -19.99 -1.79
CA ASP A 408 -13.31 -19.09 -0.64
C ASP A 408 -11.88 -19.09 -0.07
N CYS A 409 -11.71 -18.52 1.12
CA CYS A 409 -10.44 -18.37 1.81
C CYS A 409 -9.61 -19.68 1.86
N LEU A 410 -10.24 -20.83 2.13
CA LEU A 410 -9.55 -22.12 2.15
C LEU A 410 -9.04 -22.56 0.77
N GLU A 411 -9.88 -22.54 -0.26
CA GLU A 411 -9.49 -22.92 -1.63
C GLU A 411 -8.36 -22.02 -2.15
N LEU A 412 -8.45 -20.72 -1.87
CA LEU A 412 -7.42 -19.74 -2.22
C LEU A 412 -6.11 -19.97 -1.45
N ALA A 413 -6.17 -20.32 -0.18
CA ALA A 413 -4.99 -20.66 0.62
C ALA A 413 -4.29 -21.92 0.09
N LEU A 414 -5.07 -22.95 -0.27
CA LEU A 414 -4.54 -24.18 -0.88
C LEU A 414 -3.87 -23.89 -2.22
N LEU A 415 -4.54 -23.16 -3.12
CA LEU A 415 -3.98 -22.77 -4.40
C LEU A 415 -2.68 -21.95 -4.24
N THR A 416 -2.69 -20.98 -3.33
CA THR A 416 -1.53 -20.14 -3.04
C THR A 416 -0.33 -20.98 -2.58
N SER A 417 -0.57 -21.96 -1.71
CA SER A 417 0.50 -22.85 -1.23
C SER A 417 1.19 -23.62 -2.37
N VAL A 418 0.42 -24.09 -3.35
CA VAL A 418 0.92 -24.82 -4.52
C VAL A 418 1.70 -23.89 -5.44
N ILE A 419 1.17 -22.68 -5.67
CA ILE A 419 1.85 -21.66 -6.48
C ILE A 419 3.21 -21.29 -5.88
N ILE A 420 3.29 -21.08 -4.57
CA ILE A 420 4.54 -20.78 -3.88
C ILE A 420 5.53 -21.92 -4.08
N GLN A 421 5.13 -23.16 -3.80
CA GLN A 421 6.00 -24.33 -3.92
C GLN A 421 6.54 -24.51 -5.34
N GLU A 422 5.74 -24.20 -6.36
CA GLU A 422 6.13 -24.27 -7.77
C GLU A 422 7.04 -23.14 -8.25
N LYS A 423 6.87 -21.93 -7.69
CA LYS A 423 7.49 -20.71 -8.25
C LYS A 423 8.65 -20.18 -7.44
N ALA A 424 8.70 -20.45 -6.13
CA ALA A 424 9.67 -19.91 -5.19
C ALA A 424 11.10 -20.02 -5.70
N LYS A 425 11.55 -21.23 -6.04
CA LYS A 425 12.94 -21.46 -6.50
C LYS A 425 13.30 -20.61 -7.71
N ARG A 426 12.47 -20.58 -8.74
CA ARG A 426 12.73 -19.81 -9.97
C ARG A 426 12.74 -18.30 -9.69
N VAL A 427 11.75 -17.79 -8.94
CA VAL A 427 11.61 -16.36 -8.67
C VAL A 427 12.76 -15.86 -7.80
N LEU A 428 13.06 -16.54 -6.70
CA LEU A 428 14.14 -16.17 -5.79
C LEU A 428 15.52 -16.33 -6.44
N SER A 429 15.75 -17.38 -7.24
CA SER A 429 17.00 -17.51 -8.01
C SER A 429 17.20 -16.34 -8.98
N ALA A 430 16.14 -15.90 -9.67
CA ALA A 430 16.21 -14.75 -10.58
C ALA A 430 16.48 -13.43 -9.85
N GLN A 431 16.22 -13.37 -8.55
CA GLN A 431 16.47 -12.22 -7.68
C GLN A 431 17.83 -12.30 -6.95
N GLY A 432 18.67 -13.30 -7.27
CA GLY A 432 20.00 -13.48 -6.69
C GLY A 432 20.06 -14.43 -5.49
N PHE A 433 18.97 -15.14 -5.17
CA PHE A 433 18.87 -16.02 -4.01
C PHE A 433 18.64 -17.50 -4.39
N PRO A 434 19.60 -18.17 -5.05
CA PRO A 434 19.43 -19.53 -5.57
C PRO A 434 19.32 -20.61 -4.48
N ASN A 435 19.83 -20.31 -3.28
CA ASN A 435 19.86 -21.22 -2.14
C ASN A 435 18.73 -20.94 -1.14
N ALA A 436 17.74 -20.12 -1.51
CA ALA A 436 16.60 -19.84 -0.64
C ALA A 436 15.76 -21.11 -0.41
N ASP A 437 15.42 -21.37 0.86
CA ASP A 437 14.49 -22.42 1.24
C ASP A 437 13.09 -21.82 1.50
N VAL A 438 12.04 -22.49 1.04
CA VAL A 438 10.67 -22.00 1.15
C VAL A 438 9.74 -23.10 1.63
N ARG A 439 9.01 -22.81 2.71
CA ARG A 439 7.97 -23.66 3.27
C ARG A 439 6.64 -22.92 3.33
N THR A 440 5.55 -23.63 3.17
CA THR A 440 4.20 -23.07 3.26
C THR A 440 3.40 -23.72 4.38
N GLU A 441 2.53 -22.96 5.02
CA GLU A 441 1.64 -23.39 6.09
C GLU A 441 0.27 -22.78 5.86
N ILE A 442 -0.80 -23.48 6.21
CA ILE A 442 -2.16 -22.93 6.19
C ILE A 442 -2.50 -22.48 7.60
N TYR A 443 -2.89 -21.22 7.73
CA TYR A 443 -3.40 -20.66 8.98
C TYR A 443 -4.91 -20.55 8.88
N LYS A 444 -5.58 -20.76 10.01
CA LYS A 444 -7.03 -20.62 10.15
C LYS A 444 -7.34 -19.75 11.35
N ALA A 445 -8.44 -19.00 11.24
CA ALA A 445 -9.02 -18.32 12.38
C ALA A 445 -9.44 -19.36 13.44
N ASP A 446 -9.14 -19.08 14.70
CA ASP A 446 -9.70 -19.82 15.82
C ASP A 446 -11.16 -19.38 16.01
N GLU A 447 -12.02 -20.30 16.46
CA GLU A 447 -13.44 -19.97 16.68
C GLU A 447 -13.56 -18.80 17.66
N PRO A 448 -14.41 -17.79 17.36
CA PRO A 448 -15.54 -17.83 16.43
C PRO A 448 -15.26 -17.30 14.99
N GLY A 449 -14.01 -17.21 14.54
CA GLY A 449 -13.69 -16.74 13.18
C GLY A 449 -13.76 -17.83 12.11
N ASP A 450 -14.04 -17.44 10.86
CA ASP A 450 -14.07 -18.34 9.68
C ASP A 450 -13.25 -17.74 8.53
N HIS A 451 -11.92 -17.83 8.65
CA HIS A 451 -10.99 -17.39 7.63
C HIS A 451 -9.78 -18.29 7.55
N ALA A 452 -9.20 -18.43 6.35
CA ALA A 452 -8.00 -19.21 6.10
C ALA A 452 -7.08 -18.53 5.08
N PHE A 453 -5.78 -18.60 5.31
CA PHE A 453 -4.78 -18.02 4.42
C PHE A 453 -3.48 -18.83 4.45
N CYS A 454 -2.60 -18.59 3.48
CA CYS A 454 -1.32 -19.25 3.39
C CYS A 454 -0.24 -18.37 4.04
N VAL A 455 0.62 -18.96 4.88
CA VAL A 455 1.85 -18.32 5.35
C VAL A 455 3.03 -19.00 4.70
N MET A 456 3.84 -18.20 4.02
CA MET A 456 5.10 -18.60 3.42
C MET A 456 6.24 -18.28 4.39
N THR A 457 7.03 -19.28 4.75
CA THR A 457 8.32 -19.07 5.42
C THR A 457 9.42 -19.14 4.38
N VAL A 458 10.15 -18.04 4.19
CA VAL A 458 11.32 -17.95 3.30
C VAL A 458 12.58 -17.84 4.14
N ARG A 459 13.55 -18.72 3.92
CA ARG A 459 14.86 -18.69 4.54
C ARG A 459 15.93 -18.35 3.50
N ILE A 460 16.61 -17.23 3.69
CA ILE A 460 17.74 -16.79 2.89
C ILE A 460 18.85 -16.51 3.90
N ASP A 461 19.77 -17.45 4.10
CA ASP A 461 20.71 -17.43 5.23
C ASP A 461 21.44 -16.08 5.34
N PRO A 462 21.51 -15.48 6.55
CA PRO A 462 21.01 -15.98 7.85
C PRO A 462 19.53 -15.66 8.16
N PHE A 463 18.79 -15.04 7.24
CA PHE A 463 17.47 -14.48 7.48
C PHE A 463 16.33 -15.48 7.29
N LYS A 464 15.26 -15.28 8.08
CA LYS A 464 14.01 -16.03 8.01
C LYS A 464 12.82 -15.08 8.04
N TYR A 465 11.98 -15.11 7.00
CA TYR A 465 10.80 -14.26 6.85
C TYR A 465 9.54 -15.11 6.86
N ARG A 466 8.49 -14.65 7.56
CA ARG A 466 7.14 -15.22 7.50
C ARG A 466 6.22 -14.22 6.82
N ILE A 467 5.74 -14.56 5.62
CA ILE A 467 4.87 -13.72 4.81
C ILE A 467 3.49 -14.36 4.76
N ALA A 468 2.46 -13.68 5.25
CA ALA A 468 1.08 -14.05 5.01
C ALA A 468 0.70 -13.65 3.58
N VAL A 469 0.13 -14.59 2.83
CA VAL A 469 -0.28 -14.46 1.45
C VAL A 469 -1.76 -14.84 1.38
N ASP A 470 -2.60 -13.83 1.20
CA ASP A 470 -4.05 -13.96 1.28
C ASP A 470 -4.73 -13.33 0.05
N PRO A 471 -5.08 -14.16 -0.95
CA PRO A 471 -5.80 -13.70 -2.14
C PRO A 471 -7.24 -13.26 -1.89
N TRP A 472 -7.85 -13.66 -0.76
CA TRP A 472 -9.23 -13.33 -0.44
C TRP A 472 -9.35 -11.84 -0.06
N VAL A 473 -8.50 -11.37 0.87
CA VAL A 473 -8.34 -9.94 1.19
C VAL A 473 -7.40 -9.20 0.22
N GLN A 474 -6.77 -9.90 -0.73
CA GLN A 474 -5.83 -9.37 -1.72
C GLN A 474 -4.57 -8.71 -1.14
N VAL A 475 -3.94 -9.37 -0.17
CA VAL A 475 -2.70 -8.86 0.42
C VAL A 475 -1.61 -9.92 0.50
N SER A 476 -0.37 -9.44 0.48
CA SER A 476 0.81 -10.22 0.85
C SER A 476 1.71 -9.34 1.70
N MET A 477 1.92 -9.71 2.96
CA MET A 477 2.69 -8.91 3.91
C MET A 477 3.30 -9.78 5.02
N PRO A 478 4.22 -9.27 5.85
CA PRO A 478 4.74 -10.01 6.99
C PRO A 478 3.62 -10.52 7.90
N TYR A 479 3.72 -11.75 8.38
CA TYR A 479 2.65 -12.43 9.13
C TYR A 479 2.16 -11.62 10.34
N ASP A 480 3.09 -11.06 11.12
CA ASP A 480 2.72 -10.29 12.31
C ASP A 480 1.89 -9.04 11.94
N GLN A 481 2.23 -8.38 10.83
CA GLN A 481 1.47 -7.23 10.31
C GLN A 481 0.12 -7.63 9.74
N TYR A 482 0.05 -8.81 9.12
CA TYR A 482 -1.21 -9.33 8.60
C TYR A 482 -2.23 -9.57 9.71
N VAL A 483 -1.80 -10.09 10.86
CA VAL A 483 -2.69 -10.30 12.02
C VAL A 483 -3.29 -8.98 12.48
N ASP A 484 -2.49 -7.91 12.57
CA ASP A 484 -2.97 -6.58 12.92
C ASP A 484 -3.89 -5.98 11.83
N TYR A 485 -3.50 -6.13 10.56
CA TYR A 485 -4.28 -5.65 9.42
C TYR A 485 -5.69 -6.25 9.41
N VAL A 486 -5.79 -7.58 9.50
CA VAL A 486 -7.07 -8.28 9.39
C VAL A 486 -8.00 -7.97 10.56
N ARG A 487 -7.44 -7.69 11.76
CA ARG A 487 -8.21 -7.21 12.93
C ARG A 487 -8.70 -5.78 12.80
N SER A 488 -8.02 -4.96 11.99
CA SER A 488 -8.37 -3.55 11.77
C SER A 488 -9.44 -3.35 10.69
N LEU A 489 -9.77 -4.38 9.90
CA LEU A 489 -10.85 -4.31 8.93
C LEU A 489 -12.19 -4.11 9.67
N PRO A 490 -13.02 -3.13 9.28
CA PRO A 490 -14.34 -2.93 9.89
C PRO A 490 -15.16 -4.21 9.79
N GLU A 491 -15.93 -4.51 10.85
CA GLU A 491 -16.64 -5.77 11.12
C GLU A 491 -16.98 -6.53 9.84
N ASN A 492 -16.12 -7.50 9.52
CA ASN A 492 -16.37 -8.47 8.50
C ASN A 492 -17.06 -9.63 9.22
N ASP A 493 -18.23 -10.08 8.76
CA ASP A 493 -19.01 -11.13 9.44
C ASP A 493 -18.22 -12.43 9.68
N PHE A 494 -17.07 -12.58 9.01
CA PHE A 494 -16.16 -13.73 9.10
C PHE A 494 -15.01 -13.56 10.10
N LEU A 495 -14.77 -12.36 10.64
CA LEU A 495 -13.63 -12.03 11.49
C LEU A 495 -14.01 -11.03 12.60
N ARG A 496 -13.90 -11.46 13.86
CA ARG A 496 -14.09 -10.59 15.03
C ARG A 496 -12.79 -9.91 15.45
N LYS A 497 -12.88 -8.79 16.18
CA LYS A 497 -11.70 -8.03 16.66
C LYS A 497 -10.74 -8.87 17.53
N ASP A 498 -11.25 -9.88 18.21
CA ASP A 498 -10.50 -10.80 19.08
C ASP A 498 -10.03 -12.08 18.36
N THR A 499 -10.24 -12.20 17.05
CA THR A 499 -9.83 -13.39 16.28
C THR A 499 -8.31 -13.60 16.37
N THR A 500 -7.93 -14.83 16.73
CA THR A 500 -6.56 -15.34 16.65
C THR A 500 -6.43 -16.31 15.48
N PHE A 501 -5.20 -16.54 15.03
CA PHE A 501 -4.92 -17.44 13.92
C PHE A 501 -3.92 -18.50 14.34
N SER A 502 -4.28 -19.77 14.16
CA SER A 502 -3.44 -20.91 14.45
C SER A 502 -3.10 -21.69 13.18
N ILE A 503 -2.01 -22.47 13.24
CA ILE A 503 -1.63 -23.36 12.16
C ILE A 503 -2.68 -24.47 12.06
N ALA A 504 -3.28 -24.61 10.89
CA ALA A 504 -4.11 -25.76 10.56
C ALA A 504 -3.18 -26.97 10.30
N GLU A 505 -2.74 -27.65 11.36
CA GLU A 505 -1.66 -28.65 11.33
C GLU A 505 -1.90 -29.76 10.30
N THR A 506 -3.13 -30.27 10.23
CA THR A 506 -3.48 -31.34 9.29
C THR A 506 -3.28 -30.88 7.84
N GLN A 507 -3.84 -29.73 7.47
CA GLN A 507 -3.73 -29.18 6.13
C GLN A 507 -2.27 -28.84 5.81
N SER A 508 -1.57 -28.19 6.74
CA SER A 508 -0.16 -27.82 6.61
C SER A 508 0.75 -29.04 6.41
N LYS A 509 0.49 -30.15 7.12
CA LYS A 509 1.22 -31.40 6.93
C LYS A 509 0.97 -32.00 5.54
N ILE A 510 -0.29 -32.01 5.09
CA ILE A 510 -0.66 -32.57 3.78
C ILE A 510 -0.03 -31.76 2.64
N ILE A 511 -0.16 -30.42 2.65
CA ILE A 511 0.40 -29.59 1.56
C ILE A 511 1.92 -29.68 1.45
N ASN A 512 2.60 -30.09 2.52
CA ASN A 512 4.04 -30.25 2.53
C ASN A 512 4.52 -31.66 2.15
N SER A 513 3.61 -32.64 2.02
CA SER A 513 3.95 -34.01 1.62
C SER A 513 4.40 -34.09 0.15
N PRO A 514 5.35 -34.98 -0.20
CA PRO A 514 5.81 -35.14 -1.58
C PRO A 514 4.69 -35.48 -2.57
N ASP A 515 3.80 -36.40 -2.20
CA ASP A 515 2.72 -36.86 -3.06
C ASP A 515 1.75 -35.73 -3.41
N TYR A 516 1.31 -34.98 -2.40
CA TYR A 516 0.44 -33.82 -2.63
C TYR A 516 1.13 -32.77 -3.51
N LYS A 517 2.40 -32.45 -3.26
CA LYS A 517 3.15 -31.47 -4.05
C LYS A 517 3.19 -31.85 -5.54
N ALA A 518 3.52 -33.10 -5.83
CA ALA A 518 3.61 -33.59 -7.21
C ALA A 518 2.25 -33.53 -7.92
N GLU A 519 1.18 -34.01 -7.28
CA GLU A 519 -0.15 -34.03 -7.87
C GLU A 519 -0.75 -32.62 -8.01
N ALA A 520 -0.63 -31.79 -6.97
CA ALA A 520 -1.13 -30.42 -6.98
C ALA A 520 -0.41 -29.55 -8.02
N SER A 521 0.90 -29.77 -8.20
CA SER A 521 1.69 -29.18 -9.29
C SER A 521 1.12 -29.57 -10.66
N ALA A 522 0.89 -30.86 -10.90
CA ALA A 522 0.32 -31.35 -12.16
C ALA A 522 -1.06 -30.73 -12.44
N VAL A 523 -1.91 -30.62 -11.41
CA VAL A 523 -3.21 -29.93 -11.51
C VAL A 523 -3.01 -28.46 -11.89
N LEU A 524 -2.15 -27.71 -11.19
CA LEU A 524 -1.91 -26.30 -11.47
C LEU A 524 -1.40 -26.09 -12.91
N GLN A 525 -0.43 -26.89 -13.36
CA GLN A 525 0.14 -26.78 -14.70
C GLN A 525 -0.89 -27.06 -15.79
N TYR A 526 -1.78 -28.05 -15.60
CA TYR A 526 -2.87 -28.33 -16.52
C TYR A 526 -3.77 -27.09 -16.74
N TYR A 527 -4.14 -26.39 -15.68
CA TYR A 527 -4.99 -25.20 -15.78
C TYR A 527 -4.23 -23.98 -16.33
N LEU A 528 -2.97 -23.79 -15.96
CA LEU A 528 -2.12 -22.72 -16.52
C LEU A 528 -1.93 -22.85 -18.03
N LEU A 529 -1.80 -24.08 -18.56
CA LEU A 529 -1.70 -24.32 -20.00
C LEU A 529 -3.02 -24.04 -20.74
N ARG A 530 -4.15 -24.37 -20.12
CA ARG A 530 -5.48 -24.14 -20.71
C ARG A 530 -5.84 -22.65 -20.75
N TRP A 531 -5.41 -21.88 -19.75
CA TRP A 531 -5.57 -20.42 -19.68
C TRP A 531 -4.76 -19.63 -20.72
N ARG A 532 -3.72 -20.23 -21.33
CA ARG A 532 -2.90 -19.58 -22.38
C ARG A 532 -3.47 -19.70 -23.79
N LYS A 533 -4.51 -20.50 -23.99
CA LYS A 533 -5.20 -20.58 -25.28
C LYS A 533 -6.27 -19.48 -25.30
N PRO A 534 -6.23 -18.53 -26.27
CA PRO A 534 -7.33 -17.58 -26.43
C PRO A 534 -8.62 -18.39 -26.65
N GLN A 535 -9.67 -18.05 -25.89
CA GLN A 535 -11.03 -18.51 -26.16
C GLN A 535 -11.64 -17.69 -27.29
#